data_AF-A0A2D6E394-F1
#
_entry.id   AF-A0A2D6E394-F1
#
_cell.length_a   1.000
_cell.length_b   1.000
_cell.length_c   1.000
_cell.angle_alpha   90.00
_cell.angle_beta   90.00
_cell.angle_gamma   90.00
#
_symmetry.space_group_name_H-M   'P 1'
#
loop_
_entity.id
_entity.type
_entity.pdbx_description
1 polymer ?
#
loop_
_entity_poly.entity_id
_entity_poly.type
_entity_poly.pdbx_seq_one_letter_code
_entity_poly.pdbx_strand_id
1 'polypeptide(L)'
;MIQFYKPNPKSTGSACSFWSNYDGSIMASLIKQASWDDKTKKGSFAKNKDNPSKRVIVKLNPTEVGGLLDSIETNREFSNYHTSQNQTLQIRFAPYVRNDEQVGFSFSVYKQDKQDSTNKASYIIGFTYGEARYLKEFLIYVLFKMFEREREAHLKDQKGKIKEVMKKKREEQKATEAQTEESRPVDSSGEDDLW
;
A
#
# COMPACT_ATOMS: atom_id res chain seq x y z
N MET A 1 12.01 -2.23 -3.62
CA MET A 1 12.17 -0.81 -3.20
C MET A 1 12.92 -0.08 -4.29
N ILE A 2 12.52 1.14 -4.61
CA ILE A 2 13.23 2.03 -5.54
C ILE A 2 13.58 3.33 -4.82
N GLN A 3 14.66 3.99 -5.25
CA GLN A 3 15.19 5.19 -4.59
C GLN A 3 15.69 6.19 -5.64
N PHE A 4 15.45 7.48 -5.37
CA PHE A 4 15.84 8.60 -6.20
C PHE A 4 16.61 9.60 -5.36
N TYR A 5 17.75 10.07 -5.87
CA TYR A 5 18.63 11.00 -5.17
C TYR A 5 18.86 12.22 -6.04
N LYS A 6 18.44 13.40 -5.57
CA LYS A 6 18.65 14.68 -6.25
C LYS A 6 19.40 15.67 -5.34
N PRO A 7 20.67 15.38 -4.98
CA PRO A 7 21.47 16.32 -4.19
C PRO A 7 21.85 17.54 -5.03
N ASN A 8 22.12 18.66 -4.36
CA ASN A 8 22.66 19.86 -4.99
C ASN A 8 23.67 20.60 -4.08
N PRO A 9 24.50 21.49 -4.65
CA PRO A 9 25.48 22.27 -3.89
C PRO A 9 24.89 23.17 -2.82
N LYS A 10 23.63 23.58 -2.97
CA LYS A 10 22.93 24.45 -2.02
C LYS A 10 22.36 23.69 -0.82
N SER A 11 22.55 22.37 -0.74
CA SER A 11 21.96 21.50 0.29
C SER A 11 20.44 21.62 0.41
N THR A 12 19.77 21.92 -0.71
CA THR A 12 18.30 22.00 -0.81
C THR A 12 17.71 20.79 -1.54
N GLY A 13 18.55 19.82 -1.89
CA GLY A 13 18.13 18.62 -2.59
C GLY A 13 17.26 17.71 -1.73
N SER A 14 16.65 16.73 -2.38
CA SER A 14 15.80 15.73 -1.74
C SER A 14 16.16 14.34 -2.25
N ALA A 15 15.96 13.34 -1.40
CA ALA A 15 15.90 11.96 -1.82
C ALA A 15 14.49 11.41 -1.56
N CYS A 16 14.07 10.47 -2.40
CA CYS A 16 12.76 9.84 -2.30
C CYS A 16 12.89 8.34 -2.45
N SER A 17 12.10 7.59 -1.69
CA SER A 17 12.07 6.14 -1.74
C SER A 17 10.64 5.64 -1.81
N PHE A 18 10.40 4.62 -2.63
CA PHE A 18 9.14 3.90 -2.69
C PHE A 18 9.36 2.42 -2.37
N TRP A 19 8.52 1.85 -1.52
CA TRP A 19 8.54 0.43 -1.20
C TRP A 19 7.14 -0.10 -0.90
N SER A 20 6.94 -1.40 -1.13
CA SER A 20 5.75 -2.12 -0.70
C SER A 20 6.01 -2.78 0.64
N ASN A 21 5.05 -2.70 1.55
CA ASN A 21 5.06 -3.46 2.80
C ASN A 21 4.52 -4.88 2.59
N TYR A 22 4.66 -5.73 3.61
CA TYR A 22 4.10 -7.09 3.58
C TYR A 22 2.56 -7.10 3.45
N ASP A 23 1.87 -6.11 4.02
CA ASP A 23 0.43 -5.87 3.84
C ASP A 23 0.08 -5.32 2.44
N GLY A 24 1.09 -5.10 1.58
CA GLY A 24 0.97 -4.61 0.20
C GLY A 24 0.61 -3.14 0.09
N SER A 25 0.59 -2.43 1.20
CA SER A 25 0.56 -0.98 1.15
C SER A 25 1.83 -0.42 0.55
N ILE A 26 1.69 0.64 -0.25
CA ILE A 26 2.83 1.35 -0.81
C ILE A 26 3.20 2.46 0.15
N MET A 27 4.48 2.60 0.44
CA MET A 27 5.03 3.67 1.25
C MET A 27 5.92 4.54 0.37
N ALA A 28 5.80 5.85 0.53
CA ALA A 28 6.70 6.81 -0.06
C ALA A 28 7.37 7.61 1.06
N SER A 29 8.68 7.82 0.98
CA SER A 29 9.39 8.70 1.90
C SER A 29 10.11 9.79 1.14
N LEU A 30 10.12 11.01 1.67
CA LEU A 30 11.02 12.08 1.22
C LEU A 30 11.92 12.51 2.38
N ILE A 31 13.17 12.81 2.06
CA ILE A 31 14.19 13.27 3.01
C ILE A 31 14.97 14.43 2.41
N LYS A 32 15.15 15.49 3.20
CA LYS A 32 15.95 16.66 2.80
C LYS A 32 17.44 16.35 2.88
N GLN A 33 18.21 16.89 1.94
CA GLN A 33 19.66 16.84 1.95
C GLN A 33 20.21 17.47 3.23
N ALA A 34 21.20 16.82 3.83
CA ALA A 34 21.85 17.29 5.05
C ALA A 34 23.11 18.11 4.75
N SER A 35 23.88 17.72 3.73
CA SER A 35 25.13 18.40 3.40
C SER A 35 25.53 18.21 1.94
N TRP A 36 26.50 19.01 1.50
CA TRP A 36 27.20 18.90 0.23
C TRP A 36 28.71 18.94 0.48
N ASP A 37 29.45 18.02 -0.11
CA ASP A 37 30.91 18.04 -0.17
C ASP A 37 31.33 18.54 -1.55
N ASP A 38 31.93 19.73 -1.59
CA ASP A 38 32.34 20.38 -2.83
C ASP A 38 33.56 19.74 -3.49
N LYS A 39 34.40 19.03 -2.72
CA LYS A 39 35.58 18.33 -3.26
C LYS A 39 35.16 17.08 -4.02
N THR A 40 34.27 16.29 -3.42
CA THR A 40 33.81 15.03 -4.03
C THR A 40 32.54 15.20 -4.89
N LYS A 41 31.94 16.39 -4.89
CA LYS A 41 30.63 16.69 -5.51
C LYS A 41 29.54 15.72 -5.05
N LYS A 42 29.54 15.37 -3.76
CA LYS A 42 28.59 14.43 -3.15
C LYS A 42 27.65 15.12 -2.17
N GLY A 43 26.36 14.85 -2.29
CA GLY A 43 25.38 15.19 -1.27
C GLY A 43 25.14 14.04 -0.30
N SER A 44 24.87 14.36 0.97
CA SER A 44 24.52 13.36 1.98
C SER A 44 23.11 13.59 2.53
N PHE A 45 22.40 12.50 2.80
CA PHE A 45 21.06 12.48 3.41
C PHE A 45 21.06 11.77 4.77
N ALA A 46 22.14 11.05 5.10
CA ALA A 46 22.17 10.11 6.23
C ALA A 46 21.85 10.77 7.58
N LYS A 47 22.37 11.99 7.83
CA LYS A 47 22.12 12.74 9.07
C LYS A 47 20.65 13.09 9.30
N ASN A 48 19.85 13.17 8.24
CA ASN A 48 18.43 13.50 8.34
C ASN A 48 17.52 12.26 8.39
N LYS A 49 18.08 11.04 8.35
CA LYS A 49 17.31 9.79 8.27
C LYS A 49 16.32 9.64 9.43
N ASP A 50 16.77 10.01 10.62
CA ASP A 50 16.01 9.87 11.87
C ASP A 50 15.48 11.23 12.37
N ASN A 51 15.57 12.28 11.54
CA ASN A 51 15.06 13.60 11.88
C ASN A 51 13.61 13.79 11.38
N PRO A 52 12.61 13.84 12.27
CA PRO A 52 11.19 13.92 11.89
C PRO A 52 10.79 15.27 11.26
N SER A 53 11.63 16.30 11.37
CA SER A 53 11.42 17.61 10.72
C SER A 53 12.06 17.71 9.33
N LYS A 54 12.90 16.73 8.97
CA LYS A 54 13.63 16.67 7.69
C LYS A 54 13.30 15.43 6.88
N ARG A 55 12.39 14.58 7.37
CA ARG A 55 11.89 13.40 6.69
C ARG A 55 10.37 13.30 6.86
N VAL A 56 9.70 12.86 5.81
CA VAL A 56 8.28 12.49 5.84
C VAL A 56 8.10 11.12 5.20
N ILE A 57 7.15 10.35 5.73
CA ILE A 57 6.72 9.07 5.20
C ILE A 57 5.20 9.14 5.03
N VAL A 58 4.71 8.76 3.86
CA VAL A 58 3.28 8.67 3.55
C VAL A 58 2.96 7.24 3.11
N LYS A 59 1.83 6.72 3.58
CA LYS A 59 1.24 5.46 3.09
C LYS A 59 0.34 5.83 1.91
N LEU A 60 0.47 5.19 0.77
CA LEU A 60 -0.40 5.39 -0.39
C LEU A 60 -1.34 4.20 -0.50
N ASN A 61 -2.63 4.47 -0.59
CA ASN A 61 -3.64 3.46 -0.89
C ASN A 61 -3.68 3.16 -2.41
N PRO A 62 -4.34 2.07 -2.84
CA PRO A 62 -4.35 1.68 -4.26
C PRO A 62 -4.91 2.75 -5.20
N THR A 63 -5.95 3.47 -4.79
CA THR A 63 -6.56 4.54 -5.59
C THR A 63 -5.60 5.72 -5.75
N GLU A 64 -4.85 6.07 -4.71
CA GLU A 64 -3.83 7.12 -4.78
C GLU A 64 -2.67 6.73 -5.69
N VAL A 65 -2.27 5.46 -5.67
CA VAL A 65 -1.29 4.93 -6.62
C VAL A 65 -1.83 5.02 -8.04
N GLY A 66 -3.12 4.71 -8.25
CA GLY A 66 -3.81 4.95 -9.52
C GLY A 66 -3.77 6.41 -9.96
N GLY A 67 -3.96 7.36 -9.03
CA GLY A 67 -3.85 8.79 -9.31
C GLY A 67 -2.44 9.22 -9.73
N LEU A 68 -1.39 8.65 -9.13
CA LEU A 68 0.00 8.87 -9.57
C LEU A 68 0.22 8.34 -10.98
N LEU A 69 -0.32 7.16 -11.31
CA LEU A 69 -0.22 6.56 -12.64
C LEU A 69 -0.95 7.42 -13.70
N ASP A 70 -2.19 7.82 -13.43
CA ASP A 70 -2.99 8.69 -14.29
C ASP A 70 -2.27 10.02 -14.55
N SER A 71 -1.64 10.59 -13.52
CA SER A 71 -0.86 11.83 -13.64
C SER A 71 0.31 11.68 -14.61
N ILE A 72 1.05 10.56 -14.55
CA ILE A 72 2.17 10.28 -15.45
C ILE A 72 1.69 10.08 -16.90
N GLU A 73 0.51 9.52 -17.09
CA GLU A 73 -0.04 9.19 -18.42
C GLU A 73 -0.74 10.36 -19.11
N THR A 74 -1.42 11.20 -18.32
CA THR A 74 -2.33 12.22 -18.85
C THR A 74 -1.89 13.64 -18.55
N ASN A 75 -0.79 13.83 -17.82
CA ASN A 75 -0.33 15.11 -17.30
C ASN A 75 -1.36 15.81 -16.38
N ARG A 76 -2.33 15.09 -15.84
CA ARG A 76 -3.22 15.64 -14.82
C ARG A 76 -2.50 15.74 -13.48
N GLU A 77 -2.98 16.64 -12.65
CA GLU A 77 -2.52 16.74 -11.27
C GLU A 77 -3.29 15.76 -10.38
N PHE A 78 -2.55 14.98 -9.60
CA PHE A 78 -3.06 14.29 -8.45
C PHE A 78 -2.79 15.10 -7.18
N SER A 79 -3.83 15.29 -6.36
CA SER A 79 -3.72 15.89 -5.03
C SER A 79 -4.64 15.17 -4.06
N ASN A 80 -4.14 14.82 -2.88
CA ASN A 80 -4.95 14.25 -1.80
C ASN A 80 -4.46 14.72 -0.42
N TYR A 81 -5.33 14.59 0.59
CA TYR A 81 -5.04 14.96 1.97
C TYR A 81 -5.17 13.77 2.91
N HIS A 82 -4.12 13.54 3.70
CA HIS A 82 -4.14 12.60 4.82
C HIS A 82 -4.23 13.38 6.11
N THR A 83 -5.27 13.13 6.89
CA THR A 83 -5.50 13.84 8.13
C THR A 83 -5.35 12.87 9.29
N SER A 84 -4.47 13.19 10.24
CA SER A 84 -4.37 12.50 11.53
C SER A 84 -4.79 13.43 12.67
N GLN A 85 -4.71 12.95 13.92
CA GLN A 85 -5.09 13.73 15.09
C GLN A 85 -4.29 15.03 15.23
N ASN A 86 -2.99 14.99 14.92
CA ASN A 86 -2.06 16.09 15.18
C ASN A 86 -1.58 16.81 13.91
N GLN A 87 -1.74 16.21 12.74
CA GLN A 87 -1.17 16.76 11.50
C GLN A 87 -2.06 16.48 10.28
N THR A 88 -1.90 17.33 9.27
CA THR A 88 -2.44 17.14 7.93
C THR A 88 -1.27 17.04 6.94
N LEU A 89 -1.30 16.04 6.08
CA LEU A 89 -0.34 15.86 4.98
C LEU A 89 -1.08 16.08 3.67
N GLN A 90 -0.65 17.05 2.87
CA GLN A 90 -1.10 17.22 1.50
C GLN A 90 -0.08 16.54 0.58
N ILE A 91 -0.54 15.54 -0.16
CA ILE A 91 0.24 14.80 -1.14
C ILE A 91 -0.12 15.34 -2.51
N ARG A 92 0.87 15.72 -3.31
CA ARG A 92 0.65 16.25 -4.66
C ARG A 92 1.67 15.67 -5.64
N PHE A 93 1.17 15.22 -6.78
CA PHE A 93 1.97 14.75 -7.92
C PHE A 93 1.48 15.45 -9.18
N ALA A 94 2.36 16.19 -9.86
CA ALA A 94 1.97 17.04 -10.98
C ALA A 94 3.10 17.18 -12.01
N PRO A 95 2.80 17.50 -13.28
CA PRO A 95 3.81 17.91 -14.26
C PRO A 95 4.71 19.01 -13.71
N TYR A 96 6.01 18.89 -13.93
CA TYR A 96 6.98 19.90 -13.54
C TYR A 96 7.36 20.73 -14.75
N VAL A 97 6.90 21.99 -14.77
CA VAL A 97 7.17 22.96 -15.83
C VAL A 97 8.26 23.92 -15.37
N ARG A 98 9.26 24.15 -16.24
CA ARG A 98 10.33 25.10 -16.02
C ARG A 98 10.59 25.81 -17.34
N ASN A 99 10.56 27.16 -17.33
CA ASN A 99 10.68 27.99 -18.53
C ASN A 99 9.63 27.61 -19.60
N ASP A 100 8.37 27.48 -19.19
CA ASP A 100 7.22 27.11 -20.05
C ASP A 100 7.29 25.73 -20.72
N GLU A 101 8.35 24.94 -20.45
CA GLU A 101 8.48 23.57 -20.91
C GLU A 101 8.34 22.59 -19.76
N GLN A 102 7.59 21.50 -19.99
CA GLN A 102 7.57 20.39 -19.05
C GLN A 102 8.93 19.68 -19.10
N VAL A 103 9.59 19.59 -17.94
CA VAL A 103 10.88 18.92 -17.76
C VAL A 103 10.74 17.56 -17.05
N GLY A 104 9.52 17.22 -16.64
CA GLY A 104 9.17 15.94 -16.05
C GLY A 104 7.99 16.06 -15.09
N PHE A 105 8.13 15.49 -13.89
CA PHE A 105 7.09 15.47 -12.85
C PHE A 105 7.65 15.91 -11.51
N SER A 106 6.78 16.37 -10.62
CA SER A 106 7.12 16.71 -9.25
C SER A 106 6.26 15.92 -8.28
N PHE A 107 6.90 15.40 -7.24
CA PHE A 107 6.20 14.80 -6.11
C PHE A 107 6.50 15.64 -4.87
N SER A 108 5.43 16.05 -4.20
CA SER A 108 5.52 16.90 -3.03
C SER A 108 4.60 16.43 -1.92
N VAL A 109 5.08 16.62 -0.69
CA VAL A 109 4.32 16.37 0.53
C VAL A 109 4.46 17.60 1.41
N TYR A 110 3.33 18.23 1.71
CA TYR A 110 3.25 19.35 2.65
C TYR A 110 2.69 18.84 3.96
N LYS A 111 3.47 18.98 5.03
CA LYS A 111 3.07 18.66 6.40
C LYS A 111 2.70 19.94 7.11
N GLN A 112 1.52 19.97 7.70
CA GLN A 112 1.02 21.05 8.55
C GLN A 112 0.57 20.47 9.89
N ASP A 113 1.00 21.09 10.99
CA ASP A 113 0.48 20.79 12.32
C ASP A 113 -0.89 21.44 12.51
N LYS A 114 -1.80 20.72 13.19
CA LYS A 114 -3.16 21.22 13.46
C LYS A 114 -3.23 22.18 14.64
N GLN A 115 -2.36 21.99 15.63
CA GLN A 115 -2.34 22.82 16.84
C GLN A 115 -1.53 24.09 16.61
N ASP A 116 -0.47 23.99 15.82
CA ASP A 116 0.37 25.13 15.44
C ASP A 116 0.48 25.28 13.93
N SER A 117 -0.40 26.12 13.37
CA SER A 117 -0.44 26.39 11.93
C SER A 117 0.85 27.03 11.37
N THR A 118 1.78 27.50 12.21
CA THR A 118 3.08 28.03 11.78
C THR A 118 4.08 26.92 11.47
N ASN A 119 3.88 25.72 12.02
CA ASN A 119 4.75 24.57 11.80
C ASN A 119 4.40 23.86 10.48
N LYS A 120 4.92 24.41 9.38
CA LYS A 120 4.78 23.87 8.02
C LYS A 120 6.11 23.32 7.51
N ALA A 121 6.10 22.08 7.05
CA ALA A 121 7.25 21.46 6.40
C ALA A 121 6.85 20.99 4.99
N SER A 122 7.53 21.51 3.97
CA SER A 122 7.39 21.05 2.58
C SER A 122 8.56 20.16 2.19
N TYR A 123 8.25 19.08 1.49
CA TYR A 123 9.17 18.13 0.91
C TYR A 123 8.84 18.00 -0.58
N ILE A 124 9.83 18.18 -1.45
CA ILE A 124 9.62 18.13 -2.89
C ILE A 124 10.79 17.43 -3.57
N ILE A 125 10.49 16.63 -4.59
CA ILE A 125 11.47 16.05 -5.49
C ILE A 125 10.93 16.12 -6.93
N GLY A 126 11.81 16.43 -7.87
CA GLY A 126 11.52 16.38 -9.29
C GLY A 126 12.01 15.05 -9.89
N PHE A 127 11.22 14.49 -10.80
CA PHE A 127 11.54 13.34 -11.62
C PHE A 127 11.71 13.78 -13.07
N THR A 128 12.77 13.34 -13.72
CA THR A 128 12.86 13.41 -15.19
C THR A 128 11.86 12.45 -15.82
N TYR A 129 11.63 12.55 -17.12
CA TYR A 129 10.75 11.61 -17.84
C TYR A 129 11.18 10.13 -17.68
N GLY A 130 12.48 9.85 -17.71
CA GLY A 130 12.99 8.49 -17.50
C GLY A 130 12.75 7.98 -16.07
N GLU A 131 12.92 8.84 -15.07
CA GLU A 131 12.64 8.50 -13.67
C GLU A 131 11.15 8.31 -13.42
N ALA A 132 10.31 9.16 -14.01
CA ALA A 132 8.86 9.03 -13.95
C ALA A 132 8.40 7.72 -14.60
N ARG A 133 8.98 7.34 -15.75
CA ARG A 133 8.70 6.04 -16.36
C ARG A 133 9.11 4.88 -15.47
N TYR A 134 10.28 4.96 -14.83
CA TYR A 134 10.72 3.92 -13.89
C TYR A 134 9.80 3.81 -12.66
N LEU A 135 9.39 4.95 -12.11
CA LEU A 135 8.40 5.00 -11.02
C LEU A 135 7.08 4.36 -11.45
N LYS A 136 6.58 4.69 -12.66
CA LYS A 136 5.35 4.11 -13.22
C LYS A 136 5.41 2.58 -13.24
N GLU A 137 6.48 2.01 -13.81
CA GLU A 137 6.63 0.55 -13.88
C GLU A 137 6.66 -0.10 -12.50
N PHE A 138 7.35 0.52 -11.54
CA PHE A 138 7.37 0.03 -10.16
C PHE A 138 5.98 0.05 -9.52
N LEU A 139 5.20 1.13 -9.70
CA LEU A 139 3.86 1.25 -9.14
C LEU A 139 2.90 0.21 -9.77
N ILE A 140 2.97 -0.01 -11.08
CA ILE A 140 2.20 -1.06 -11.77
C ILE A 140 2.56 -2.44 -11.22
N TYR A 141 3.86 -2.73 -11.09
CA TYR A 141 4.33 -4.00 -10.54
C TYR A 141 3.79 -4.26 -9.13
N VAL A 142 3.82 -3.25 -8.26
CA VAL A 142 3.32 -3.40 -6.89
C VAL A 142 1.81 -3.58 -6.85
N LEU A 143 1.03 -2.84 -7.65
CA LEU A 143 -0.42 -3.04 -7.76
C LEU A 143 -0.76 -4.45 -8.23
N PHE A 144 -0.06 -4.94 -9.25
CA PHE A 144 -0.26 -6.31 -9.74
C PHE A 144 -0.01 -7.34 -8.63
N LYS A 145 1.10 -7.21 -7.90
CA LYS A 145 1.41 -8.09 -6.75
C LYS A 145 0.37 -8.03 -5.65
N MET A 146 -0.22 -6.85 -5.42
CA MET A 146 -1.31 -6.69 -4.46
C MET A 146 -2.56 -7.48 -4.90
N PHE A 147 -2.96 -7.36 -6.16
CA PHE A 147 -4.10 -8.10 -6.71
C PHE A 147 -3.91 -9.62 -6.68
N GLU A 148 -2.70 -10.11 -6.99
CA GLU A 148 -2.40 -11.54 -6.89
C GLU A 148 -2.64 -12.07 -5.48
N ARG A 149 -2.20 -11.34 -4.47
CA ARG A 149 -2.37 -11.72 -3.07
C ARG A 149 -3.83 -11.65 -2.61
N GLU A 150 -4.55 -10.60 -2.99
CA GLU A 150 -5.98 -10.47 -2.68
C GLU A 150 -6.78 -11.63 -3.28
N ARG A 151 -6.47 -11.99 -4.53
CA ARG A 151 -7.03 -13.16 -5.20
C ARG A 151 -6.73 -14.45 -4.43
N GLU A 152 -5.49 -14.67 -4.02
CA GLU A 152 -5.10 -15.85 -3.22
C GLU A 152 -5.82 -15.91 -1.87
N ALA A 153 -5.95 -14.78 -1.17
CA ALA A 153 -6.67 -14.69 0.09
C ALA A 153 -8.16 -15.02 -0.09
N HIS A 154 -8.78 -14.46 -1.12
CA HIS A 154 -10.18 -14.73 -1.46
C HIS A 154 -10.41 -16.21 -1.81
N LEU A 155 -9.53 -16.84 -2.59
CA LEU A 155 -9.62 -18.27 -2.91
C LEU A 155 -9.47 -19.16 -1.66
N LYS A 156 -8.59 -18.80 -0.72
CA LYS A 156 -8.44 -19.52 0.55
C LYS A 156 -9.69 -19.42 1.42
N ASP A 157 -10.26 -18.22 1.53
CA ASP A 157 -11.52 -17.97 2.25
C ASP A 157 -12.68 -18.76 1.66
N GLN A 158 -12.85 -18.75 0.32
CA GLN A 158 -13.87 -19.55 -0.35
C GLN A 158 -13.71 -21.06 -0.10
N LYS A 159 -12.48 -21.58 -0.16
CA LYS A 159 -12.20 -22.99 0.16
C LYS A 159 -12.52 -23.31 1.63
N GLY A 160 -12.25 -22.38 2.55
CA GLY A 160 -12.61 -22.51 3.97
C GLY A 160 -14.12 -22.64 4.16
N LYS A 161 -14.89 -21.71 3.59
CA LYS A 161 -16.36 -21.71 3.64
C LYS A 161 -16.96 -23.00 3.05
N ILE A 162 -16.45 -23.47 1.92
CA ILE A 162 -16.90 -24.73 1.30
C ILE A 162 -16.64 -25.92 2.24
N LYS A 163 -15.46 -25.98 2.88
CA LYS A 163 -15.13 -27.04 3.85
C LYS A 163 -16.06 -27.01 5.06
N GLU A 164 -16.39 -25.83 5.59
CA GLU A 164 -17.32 -25.69 6.71
C GLU A 164 -18.74 -26.14 6.33
N VAL A 165 -19.23 -25.74 5.16
CA VAL A 165 -20.54 -26.19 4.65
C VAL A 165 -20.56 -27.71 4.46
N MET A 166 -19.51 -28.29 3.89
CA MET A 166 -19.41 -29.75 3.74
C MET A 166 -19.34 -30.49 5.07
N LYS A 167 -18.64 -29.93 6.07
CA LYS A 167 -18.58 -30.49 7.42
C LYS A 167 -19.95 -30.49 8.08
N LYS A 168 -20.68 -29.37 8.05
CA LYS A 168 -22.04 -29.26 8.57
C LYS A 168 -23.00 -30.25 7.92
N LYS A 169 -22.99 -30.35 6.58
CA LYS A 169 -23.80 -31.34 5.86
C LYS A 169 -23.50 -32.78 6.28
N ARG A 170 -22.23 -33.12 6.52
CA ARG A 170 -21.83 -34.46 6.97
C ARG A 170 -22.26 -34.75 8.41
N GLU A 171 -22.26 -33.73 9.27
CA GLU A 171 -22.74 -33.83 10.65
C GLU A 171 -24.27 -33.97 10.70
N GLU A 172 -25.00 -33.21 9.87
CA GLU A 172 -26.46 -33.32 9.70
C GLU A 172 -26.86 -34.70 9.15
N GLN A 173 -26.15 -35.21 8.14
CA GLN A 173 -26.39 -36.56 7.62
C GLN A 173 -26.21 -37.64 8.69
N LYS A 174 -25.12 -37.57 9.47
CA LYS A 174 -24.88 -38.51 10.57
C LYS A 174 -25.93 -38.42 11.68
N ALA A 175 -26.39 -37.22 12.02
CA ALA A 175 -27.45 -37.03 13.00
C ALA A 175 -28.80 -37.59 12.52
N THR A 176 -29.08 -37.45 11.22
CA THR A 176 -30.30 -37.99 10.60
C THR A 176 -30.25 -39.51 10.56
N GLU A 177 -29.11 -40.11 10.18
CA GLU A 177 -28.90 -41.56 10.18
C GLU A 177 -29.05 -42.16 11.60
N ALA A 178 -28.47 -41.54 12.63
CA ALA A 178 -28.60 -42.00 14.01
C ALA A 178 -30.05 -41.96 14.53
N GLN A 179 -30.83 -40.92 14.20
CA GLN A 179 -32.26 -40.84 14.57
C GLN A 179 -33.12 -41.87 13.83
N THR A 180 -32.71 -42.27 12.62
CA THR A 180 -33.41 -43.28 11.82
C THR A 180 -33.13 -44.70 12.34
N GLU A 181 -31.96 -44.95 12.95
CA GLU A 181 -31.63 -46.22 13.61
C GLU A 181 -32.30 -46.37 14.99
N GLU A 182 -32.43 -45.30 15.79
CA GLU A 182 -33.13 -45.34 17.09
C GLU A 182 -34.67 -45.47 16.99
N SER A 183 -35.26 -45.12 15.84
CA SER A 183 -36.70 -45.22 15.60
C SER A 183 -37.15 -46.51 14.91
N ARG A 184 -36.22 -47.46 14.65
CA ARG A 184 -36.60 -48.79 14.19
C ARG A 184 -37.39 -49.51 15.27
N PRO A 185 -38.64 -49.97 15.01
CA PRO A 185 -39.35 -50.80 15.96
C PRO A 185 -38.53 -52.08 16.18
N VAL A 186 -38.30 -52.44 17.44
CA VAL A 186 -37.84 -53.78 17.81
C VAL A 186 -38.97 -54.73 17.41
N ASP A 187 -38.77 -55.49 16.34
CA ASP A 187 -39.70 -56.53 15.94
C ASP A 187 -39.66 -57.63 17.01
N SER A 188 -40.62 -57.57 17.94
CA SER A 188 -40.85 -58.62 18.92
C SER A 188 -41.65 -59.74 18.26
N SER A 189 -41.05 -60.46 17.30
CA SER A 189 -41.53 -61.80 16.96
C SER A 189 -41.04 -62.72 18.06
N GLY A 190 -41.93 -62.94 19.05
CA GLY A 190 -41.72 -63.87 20.15
C GLY A 190 -41.34 -65.26 19.64
N GLU A 191 -40.41 -65.87 20.36
CA GLU A 191 -40.35 -67.32 20.48
C GLU A 191 -41.74 -67.81 20.90
N ASP A 192 -42.35 -68.69 20.10
CA ASP A 192 -43.26 -69.70 20.63
C ASP A 192 -43.15 -70.97 19.77
N ASP A 193 -42.85 -72.04 20.50
CA ASP A 193 -43.07 -73.46 20.25
C ASP A 193 -42.09 -74.33 19.44
N LEU A 194 -41.28 -75.04 20.24
CA LEU A 194 -40.97 -76.46 20.13
C LEU A 194 -42.09 -77.31 19.48
N TRP A 195 -41.77 -78.04 18.41
CA TRP A 195 -41.77 -79.52 18.27
C TRP A 195 -41.58 -79.91 16.81
#